data_AF-B2T905-F1
#
_entry.id   AF-B2T905-F1
#
_cell.length_a   1.000
_cell.length_b   1.000
_cell.length_c   1.000
_cell.angle_alpha   90.00
_cell.angle_beta   90.00
_cell.angle_gamma   90.00
#
_symmetry.space_group_name_H-M   'P 1'
#
loop_
_entity.id
_entity.type
_entity.pdbx_description
1 polymer ?
#
loop_
_entity_poly.entity_id
_entity_poly.type
_entity_poly.pdbx_seq_one_letter_code
_entity_poly.pdbx_strand_id
1 'polypeptide(L)'
;MPATPQTSSAIMATAQDMPTYDVTVTDRVVSFIIYCAPVDDAHNTPFANVFGSTDVAHRAVTDSASYLTTLPYVLIDADTEKVLFPVQAANGGTQSFPARVALENNALHDGKRWKHSLPAMHIPDETRRIALHIANDAYADHRNFKLFSWSVPDAAHSKVHIYEVRADVKSEFAQLNALGQVPTDNSLVAKPDVQNEYYGYLDGDLWLRISHEFTAADILRLCPAGIISRTSLTSTAASQSGAANGILSLPSTSAQTSAAAVGFQSGASSPGISSPTAQTGTPGATDEQLHVDWSVVLAPIYAAGHDSRSMNAFNVAIPELGITVNFGVRAFANAINSSARTTIQQALCRTSPRAFAAVLRAAWRLHIDTLYLSSSWRPMLGSSLHKMGIGIDVTRFDDDAESIHVAIRNQGAQDRNHPFPSTVGGRKLGALYTELTHDAQIAATQVFTPWVHWVEPHDTHMHVTAAR
;
A
#
# COMPACT_ATOMS: atom_id res chain seq x y z
N MET A 1 7.23 -93.79 41.85
CA MET A 1 6.46 -92.76 41.15
C MET A 1 7.43 -91.74 40.58
N PRO A 2 7.74 -91.77 39.28
CA PRO A 2 8.64 -90.79 38.67
C PRO A 2 7.88 -89.63 38.01
N ALA A 3 8.56 -88.49 37.97
CA ALA A 3 8.11 -87.21 37.48
C ALA A 3 7.86 -87.19 35.96
N THR A 4 6.83 -86.45 35.55
CA THR A 4 6.49 -86.13 34.16
C THR A 4 7.24 -84.87 33.71
N PRO A 5 7.79 -84.81 32.49
CA PRO A 5 8.59 -83.67 32.02
C PRO A 5 7.74 -82.50 31.51
N GLN A 6 8.36 -81.31 31.59
CA GLN A 6 7.92 -80.04 31.01
C GLN A 6 7.66 -80.13 29.49
N THR A 7 6.59 -79.51 29.03
CA THR A 7 6.44 -79.04 27.65
C THR A 7 6.41 -77.52 27.61
N SER A 8 7.49 -76.96 27.09
CA SER A 8 7.59 -75.60 26.56
C SER A 8 6.88 -75.51 25.21
N SER A 9 6.14 -74.41 24.98
CA SER A 9 6.26 -73.55 23.79
C SER A 9 5.19 -72.45 23.86
N ALA A 10 5.60 -71.27 24.32
CA ALA A 10 4.87 -70.04 24.05
C ALA A 10 5.14 -69.66 22.60
N ILE A 11 4.13 -69.76 21.74
CA ILE A 11 4.17 -69.20 20.39
C ILE A 11 4.09 -67.68 20.56
N MET A 12 5.22 -66.99 20.39
CA MET A 12 5.22 -65.55 20.11
C MET A 12 4.57 -65.35 18.73
N ALA A 13 3.31 -64.96 18.73
CA ALA A 13 2.68 -64.39 17.55
C ALA A 13 3.26 -63.00 17.34
N THR A 14 4.06 -62.85 16.29
CA THR A 14 4.57 -61.59 15.77
C THR A 14 3.40 -60.68 15.35
N ALA A 15 3.40 -59.44 15.82
CA ALA A 15 2.51 -58.39 15.37
C ALA A 15 2.84 -58.01 13.91
N GLN A 16 2.27 -58.73 12.96
CA GLN A 16 2.22 -58.40 11.54
C GLN A 16 0.77 -58.69 11.12
N ASP A 17 0.13 -57.72 10.45
CA ASP A 17 -1.28 -57.71 10.03
C ASP A 17 -2.29 -57.07 11.00
N MET A 18 -1.96 -55.89 11.53
CA MET A 18 -3.02 -54.91 11.84
C MET A 18 -3.42 -54.25 10.52
N PRO A 19 -4.70 -54.26 10.11
CA PRO A 19 -5.15 -53.47 8.96
C PRO A 19 -4.82 -52.01 9.22
N THR A 20 -3.96 -51.40 8.38
CA THR A 20 -3.87 -49.95 8.28
C THR A 20 -5.19 -49.49 7.66
N TYR A 21 -6.14 -49.09 8.51
CA TYR A 21 -7.27 -48.29 8.07
C TYR A 21 -6.70 -46.94 7.67
N ASP A 22 -6.87 -46.54 6.40
CA ASP A 22 -6.65 -45.16 5.98
C ASP A 22 -7.70 -44.31 6.71
N VAL A 23 -7.29 -43.72 7.83
CA VAL A 23 -8.14 -42.79 8.59
C VAL A 23 -8.17 -41.48 7.78
N THR A 24 -9.24 -41.29 7.01
CA THR A 24 -9.50 -39.99 6.37
C THR A 24 -9.92 -38.99 7.44
N VAL A 25 -9.17 -37.89 7.60
CA VAL A 25 -9.55 -36.81 8.50
C VAL A 25 -10.65 -35.99 7.83
N THR A 26 -11.86 -36.02 8.39
CA THR A 26 -13.05 -35.36 7.83
C THR A 26 -13.25 -33.91 8.30
N ASP A 27 -12.35 -33.39 9.14
CA ASP A 27 -12.38 -32.01 9.60
C ASP A 27 -10.99 -31.40 9.44
N ARG A 28 -10.65 -31.10 8.18
CA ARG A 28 -9.36 -30.50 7.82
C ARG A 28 -9.44 -29.00 8.01
N VAL A 29 -8.58 -28.46 8.86
CA VAL A 29 -8.47 -27.02 9.10
C VAL A 29 -7.15 -26.49 8.57
N VAL A 30 -7.17 -25.30 7.97
CA VAL A 30 -5.98 -24.58 7.53
C VAL A 30 -5.90 -23.20 8.19
N SER A 31 -4.72 -22.81 8.65
CA SER A 31 -4.43 -21.45 9.11
C SER A 31 -3.26 -20.86 8.33
N PHE A 32 -3.39 -19.61 7.89
CA PHE A 32 -2.30 -18.87 7.27
C PHE A 32 -1.74 -17.85 8.25
N ILE A 33 -0.42 -17.80 8.36
CA ILE A 33 0.30 -16.87 9.22
C ILE A 33 1.32 -16.15 8.34
N ILE A 34 1.15 -14.85 8.18
CA ILE A 34 2.01 -14.03 7.33
C ILE A 34 2.99 -13.27 8.22
N TYR A 35 4.27 -13.37 7.91
CA TYR A 35 5.37 -12.78 8.68
C TYR A 35 6.00 -11.64 7.93
N CYS A 36 6.29 -10.59 8.68
CA CYS A 36 7.19 -9.54 8.27
C CYS A 36 8.62 -10.07 8.43
N ALA A 37 9.34 -10.26 7.32
CA ALA A 37 10.66 -10.88 7.31
C ALA A 37 11.71 -9.95 6.69
N PRO A 38 12.01 -8.81 7.33
CA PRO A 38 12.96 -7.86 6.76
C PRO A 38 14.39 -8.39 6.85
N VAL A 39 15.10 -8.27 5.74
CA VAL A 39 16.55 -8.45 5.62
C VAL A 39 17.07 -7.25 4.83
N ASP A 40 17.94 -6.46 5.45
CA ASP A 40 18.59 -5.34 4.75
C ASP A 40 19.79 -5.78 3.92
N ASP A 41 20.35 -4.85 3.14
CA ASP A 41 21.53 -5.11 2.30
C ASP A 41 22.79 -5.45 3.12
N ALA A 42 22.79 -5.17 4.42
CA ALA A 42 23.85 -5.56 5.35
C ALA A 42 23.51 -6.88 6.08
N HIS A 43 22.52 -7.61 5.60
CA HIS A 43 22.10 -8.92 6.10
C HIS A 43 21.61 -8.90 7.55
N ASN A 44 21.24 -7.73 8.05
CA ASN A 44 20.66 -7.58 9.37
C ASN A 44 19.14 -7.72 9.29
N THR A 45 18.55 -8.27 10.36
CA THR A 45 17.10 -8.20 10.61
C THR A 45 16.83 -6.89 11.36
N PRO A 46 16.57 -5.75 10.68
CA PRO A 46 16.89 -4.42 11.20
C PRO A 46 15.89 -3.87 12.22
N PHE A 47 14.94 -4.69 12.68
CA PHE A 47 13.71 -4.24 13.36
C PHE A 47 13.96 -3.30 14.56
N ALA A 48 15.15 -3.36 15.19
CA ALA A 48 15.50 -2.49 16.30
C ALA A 48 15.65 -0.99 15.94
N ASN A 49 15.90 -0.63 14.67
CA ASN A 49 16.27 0.75 14.27
C ASN A 49 15.36 1.39 13.21
N VAL A 50 14.23 0.75 12.84
CA VAL A 50 13.36 1.20 11.72
C VAL A 50 12.52 2.44 12.07
N PHE A 51 12.43 2.82 13.35
CA PHE A 51 11.64 3.97 13.82
C PHE A 51 12.43 5.28 13.91
N GLY A 52 13.63 5.36 13.32
CA GLY A 52 14.43 6.60 13.21
C GLY A 52 14.24 7.32 11.87
N SER A 53 14.56 8.62 11.83
CA SER A 53 14.47 9.52 10.67
C SER A 53 15.38 9.18 9.47
N THR A 54 15.83 7.94 9.35
CA THR A 54 16.68 7.46 8.25
C THR A 54 15.81 6.83 7.17
N ASP A 55 15.97 7.26 5.92
CA ASP A 55 15.31 6.72 4.73
C ASP A 55 15.41 5.19 4.67
N VAL A 56 14.51 4.40 5.26
CA VAL A 56 14.64 2.93 5.28
C VAL A 56 14.32 2.27 3.93
N ALA A 57 13.93 3.03 2.90
CA ALA A 57 13.68 2.49 1.58
C ALA A 57 14.97 1.98 0.91
N HIS A 58 16.17 2.40 1.35
CA HIS A 58 17.43 1.78 0.90
C HIS A 58 17.66 0.38 1.45
N ARG A 59 16.99 0.02 2.56
CA ARG A 59 17.15 -1.29 3.20
C ARG A 59 16.12 -2.31 2.73
N ALA A 60 15.17 -1.90 1.89
CA ALA A 60 14.05 -2.72 1.40
C ALA A 60 13.42 -3.58 2.51
N VAL A 61 13.24 -2.93 3.67
CA VAL A 61 12.66 -3.51 4.89
C VAL A 61 11.18 -3.77 4.62
N THR A 62 10.72 -4.96 4.94
CA THR A 62 9.29 -5.21 5.09
C THR A 62 8.87 -4.71 6.47
N ASP A 63 7.82 -3.91 6.59
CA ASP A 63 7.15 -3.55 7.86
C ASP A 63 5.69 -4.07 7.90
N SER A 64 5.38 -4.91 6.91
CA SER A 64 4.08 -4.97 6.27
C SER A 64 3.08 -5.95 6.87
N ALA A 65 3.52 -6.94 7.64
CA ALA A 65 2.61 -8.00 8.09
C ALA A 65 1.47 -7.45 8.96
N SER A 66 1.74 -6.48 9.84
CA SER A 66 0.69 -5.81 10.64
C SER A 66 -0.32 -5.06 9.76
N TYR A 67 0.13 -4.54 8.62
CA TYR A 67 -0.70 -3.86 7.63
C TYR A 67 -1.47 -4.82 6.72
N LEU A 68 -1.31 -6.14 6.85
CA LEU A 68 -2.16 -7.11 6.14
C LEU A 68 -3.51 -7.34 6.83
N THR A 69 -3.68 -6.88 8.08
CA THR A 69 -4.92 -7.04 8.86
C THR A 69 -6.18 -6.48 8.22
N THR A 70 -6.02 -5.55 7.29
CA THR A 70 -7.10 -4.86 6.56
C THR A 70 -7.17 -5.28 5.09
N LEU A 71 -6.29 -6.17 4.64
CA LEU A 71 -6.32 -6.62 3.26
C LEU A 71 -7.45 -7.64 3.04
N PRO A 72 -8.23 -7.48 1.97
CA PRO A 72 -9.14 -8.50 1.49
C PRO A 72 -8.41 -9.81 1.20
N TYR A 73 -9.05 -10.94 1.48
CA TYR A 73 -8.55 -12.26 1.11
C TYR A 73 -9.71 -13.23 0.85
N VAL A 74 -9.46 -14.21 -0.01
CA VAL A 74 -10.37 -15.32 -0.32
C VAL A 74 -9.58 -16.60 -0.42
N LEU A 75 -10.04 -17.65 0.25
CA LEU A 75 -9.60 -19.02 0.01
C LEU A 75 -10.56 -19.69 -0.97
N ILE A 76 -10.01 -20.31 -2.00
CA ILE A 76 -10.76 -21.04 -3.01
C ILE A 76 -10.29 -22.50 -3.09
N ASP A 77 -11.17 -23.35 -3.63
CA ASP A 77 -10.77 -24.60 -4.26
C ASP A 77 -9.96 -24.24 -5.51
N ALA A 78 -8.71 -24.68 -5.58
CA ALA A 78 -7.82 -24.30 -6.67
C ALA A 78 -8.25 -24.89 -8.03
N ASP A 79 -8.98 -26.00 -8.02
CA ASP A 79 -9.37 -26.73 -9.22
C ASP A 79 -10.75 -26.26 -9.73
N THR A 80 -11.69 -25.99 -8.82
CA THR A 80 -13.07 -25.55 -9.19
C THR A 80 -13.32 -24.05 -9.09
N GLU A 81 -12.39 -23.31 -8.46
CA GLU A 81 -12.51 -21.87 -8.16
C GLU A 81 -13.68 -21.49 -7.23
N LYS A 82 -14.33 -22.51 -6.66
CA LYS A 82 -15.35 -22.32 -5.64
C LYS A 82 -14.74 -21.65 -4.42
N VAL A 83 -15.41 -20.62 -3.93
CA VAL A 83 -15.01 -19.91 -2.70
C VAL A 83 -15.26 -20.82 -1.50
N LEU A 84 -14.22 -21.03 -0.71
CA LEU A 84 -14.25 -21.79 0.54
C LEU A 84 -14.30 -20.87 1.75
N PHE A 85 -13.70 -19.67 1.63
CA PHE A 85 -13.74 -18.65 2.68
C PHE A 85 -13.48 -17.25 2.11
N PRO A 86 -14.15 -16.18 2.60
CA PRO A 86 -15.34 -16.24 3.44
C PRO A 86 -16.58 -16.55 2.58
N VAL A 87 -17.47 -17.41 3.06
CA VAL A 87 -18.65 -17.88 2.29
C VAL A 87 -19.94 -17.29 2.84
N GLN A 88 -20.81 -16.77 1.96
CA GLN A 88 -22.19 -16.44 2.28
C GLN A 88 -22.99 -17.73 2.42
N ALA A 89 -23.46 -18.02 3.63
CA ALA A 89 -24.23 -19.23 3.92
C ALA A 89 -25.49 -19.39 3.03
N ALA A 90 -26.06 -18.29 2.51
CA ALA A 90 -27.30 -18.31 1.76
C ALA A 90 -27.17 -18.78 0.30
N ASN A 91 -26.04 -18.55 -0.36
CA ASN A 91 -25.89 -18.81 -1.80
C ASN A 91 -24.51 -19.38 -2.20
N GLY A 92 -23.60 -19.61 -1.25
CA GLY A 92 -22.25 -20.08 -1.54
C GLY A 92 -21.33 -19.04 -2.18
N GLY A 93 -21.77 -17.77 -2.29
CA GLY A 93 -20.97 -16.65 -2.79
C GLY A 93 -19.95 -16.16 -1.78
N THR A 94 -19.10 -15.20 -2.16
CA THR A 94 -18.13 -14.59 -1.22
C THR A 94 -18.83 -13.64 -0.26
N GLN A 95 -18.67 -13.84 1.05
CA GLN A 95 -19.17 -12.90 2.06
C GLN A 95 -18.42 -11.57 1.97
N SER A 96 -19.03 -10.48 2.43
CA SER A 96 -18.26 -9.26 2.73
C SER A 96 -17.02 -9.63 3.54
N PHE A 97 -15.87 -9.12 3.11
CA PHE A 97 -14.59 -9.45 3.75
C PHE A 97 -14.70 -9.21 5.26
N PRO A 98 -14.17 -10.15 6.08
CA PRO A 98 -14.29 -10.03 7.53
C PRO A 98 -13.74 -8.69 8.00
N ALA A 99 -14.40 -8.11 9.00
CA ALA A 99 -13.93 -6.90 9.66
C ALA A 99 -12.48 -7.08 10.12
N ARG A 100 -11.73 -5.98 10.18
CA ARG A 100 -10.32 -5.93 10.60
C ARG A 100 -10.05 -6.93 11.71
N VAL A 101 -9.22 -7.94 11.43
CA VAL A 101 -8.75 -8.84 12.48
C VAL A 101 -7.90 -7.98 13.41
N ALA A 102 -8.25 -7.92 14.69
CA ALA A 102 -7.46 -7.19 15.68
C ALA A 102 -6.01 -7.65 15.56
N LEU A 103 -5.07 -6.70 15.54
CA LEU A 103 -3.66 -7.04 15.70
C LEU A 103 -3.58 -7.89 16.97
N GLU A 104 -3.27 -9.19 16.85
CA GLU A 104 -2.78 -9.95 17.99
C GLU A 104 -1.64 -9.11 18.54
N ASN A 105 -1.76 -8.69 19.81
CA ASN A 105 -0.89 -7.78 20.54
C ASN A 105 0.45 -7.51 19.83
N ASN A 106 0.85 -6.24 19.66
CA ASN A 106 2.12 -5.76 19.05
C ASN A 106 3.44 -6.45 19.55
N ALA A 107 3.36 -7.50 20.35
CA ALA A 107 4.39 -8.49 20.58
C ALA A 107 4.87 -9.16 19.28
N LEU A 108 6.18 -9.21 19.16
CA LEU A 108 6.90 -9.96 18.14
C LEU A 108 6.62 -11.47 18.33
N HIS A 109 6.29 -12.22 17.27
CA HIS A 109 5.96 -13.66 17.34
C HIS A 109 7.07 -14.52 17.97
N ASP A 110 8.32 -14.15 17.71
CA ASP A 110 9.54 -14.84 18.13
C ASP A 110 10.53 -13.87 18.79
N GLY A 111 10.06 -12.72 19.28
CA GLY A 111 10.94 -11.64 19.72
C GLY A 111 11.64 -10.89 18.59
N LYS A 112 11.36 -11.20 17.31
CA LYS A 112 12.01 -10.60 16.15
C LYS A 112 11.05 -10.08 15.07
N ARG A 113 9.89 -10.71 14.86
CA ARG A 113 9.03 -10.46 13.70
C ARG A 113 7.58 -10.14 14.03
N TRP A 114 7.01 -9.18 13.30
CA TRP A 114 5.57 -8.94 13.28
C TRP A 114 4.90 -10.02 12.45
N LYS A 115 3.68 -10.40 12.84
CA LYS A 115 2.88 -11.37 12.10
C LYS A 115 1.43 -10.91 11.97
N HIS A 116 0.75 -11.50 11.01
CA HIS A 116 -0.70 -11.46 10.89
C HIS A 116 -1.23 -12.87 10.64
N SER A 117 -2.11 -13.33 11.52
CA SER A 117 -2.81 -14.61 11.39
C SER A 117 -4.16 -14.37 10.72
N LEU A 118 -4.46 -15.13 9.66
CA LEU A 118 -5.84 -15.27 9.19
C LEU A 118 -6.60 -16.22 10.13
N PRO A 119 -7.93 -16.11 10.23
CA PRO A 119 -8.75 -17.09 10.93
C PRO A 119 -8.49 -18.51 10.42
N ALA A 120 -8.71 -19.50 11.28
CA ALA A 120 -8.72 -20.90 10.87
C ALA A 120 -9.90 -21.16 9.93
N MET A 121 -9.64 -21.88 8.83
CA MET A 121 -10.59 -22.13 7.75
C MET A 121 -10.80 -23.63 7.59
N HIS A 122 -12.06 -24.08 7.60
CA HIS A 122 -12.42 -25.46 7.33
C HIS A 122 -12.33 -25.75 5.83
N ILE A 123 -11.75 -26.91 5.49
CA ILE A 123 -11.60 -27.39 4.13
C ILE A 123 -12.56 -28.57 3.91
N PRO A 124 -13.56 -28.44 3.03
CA PRO A 124 -14.49 -29.53 2.74
C PRO A 124 -13.77 -30.81 2.28
N ASP A 125 -14.29 -31.98 2.64
CA ASP A 125 -13.68 -33.29 2.34
C ASP A 125 -13.41 -33.52 0.84
N GLU A 126 -14.28 -32.99 -0.01
CA GLU A 126 -14.14 -33.07 -1.46
C GLU A 126 -12.99 -32.20 -2.01
N THR A 127 -12.57 -31.17 -1.27
CA THR A 127 -11.54 -30.22 -1.72
C THR A 127 -10.16 -30.83 -1.54
N ARG A 128 -9.45 -31.06 -2.64
CA ARG A 128 -8.08 -31.59 -2.60
C ARG A 128 -7.00 -30.51 -2.65
N ARG A 129 -7.25 -29.45 -3.42
CA ARG A 129 -6.31 -28.35 -3.60
C ARG A 129 -6.95 -27.01 -3.26
N ILE A 130 -6.20 -26.16 -2.58
CA ILE A 130 -6.64 -24.81 -2.22
C ILE A 130 -5.67 -23.78 -2.78
N ALA A 131 -6.17 -22.56 -2.97
CA ALA A 131 -5.35 -21.41 -3.31
C ALA A 131 -5.90 -20.16 -2.60
N LEU A 132 -5.00 -19.21 -2.34
CA LEU A 132 -5.32 -17.92 -1.74
C LEU A 132 -5.40 -16.85 -2.84
N HIS A 133 -6.33 -15.91 -2.67
CA HIS A 133 -6.30 -14.61 -3.31
C HIS A 133 -6.22 -13.55 -2.20
N ILE A 134 -5.37 -12.53 -2.36
CA ILE A 134 -5.18 -11.45 -1.37
C ILE A 134 -5.18 -10.08 -2.03
N ALA A 135 -5.37 -9.02 -1.23
CA ALA A 135 -5.41 -7.63 -1.68
C ALA A 135 -6.44 -7.44 -2.82
N ASN A 136 -6.11 -6.72 -3.88
CA ASN A 136 -7.06 -6.46 -4.97
C ASN A 136 -7.47 -7.73 -5.74
N ASP A 137 -6.61 -8.74 -5.78
CA ASP A 137 -6.90 -10.03 -6.43
C ASP A 137 -8.01 -10.79 -5.71
N ALA A 138 -8.27 -10.51 -4.43
CA ALA A 138 -9.31 -11.20 -3.66
C ALA A 138 -10.74 -10.93 -4.19
N TYR A 139 -10.93 -9.83 -4.93
CA TYR A 139 -12.23 -9.44 -5.43
C TYR A 139 -12.59 -10.20 -6.70
N ALA A 140 -13.86 -10.59 -6.81
CA ALA A 140 -14.31 -11.54 -7.84
C ALA A 140 -14.01 -11.08 -9.28
N ASP A 141 -13.98 -9.77 -9.53
CA ASP A 141 -13.68 -9.14 -10.82
C ASP A 141 -12.17 -9.07 -11.13
N HIS A 142 -11.31 -9.42 -10.18
CA HIS A 142 -9.86 -9.31 -10.32
C HIS A 142 -9.08 -10.57 -9.92
N ARG A 143 -9.75 -11.66 -9.52
CA ARG A 143 -9.13 -12.96 -9.19
C ARG A 143 -8.47 -13.57 -10.41
N ASN A 144 -7.21 -13.25 -10.63
CA ASN A 144 -6.45 -13.68 -11.79
C ASN A 144 -5.24 -14.54 -11.40
N PHE A 145 -4.80 -14.49 -10.14
CA PHE A 145 -3.60 -15.20 -9.70
C PHE A 145 -3.83 -16.09 -8.46
N LYS A 146 -3.70 -17.41 -8.62
CA LYS A 146 -3.84 -18.37 -7.51
C LYS A 146 -2.55 -18.44 -6.69
N LEU A 147 -2.49 -17.68 -5.60
CA LEU A 147 -1.36 -17.67 -4.67
C LEU A 147 -1.28 -19.00 -3.89
N PHE A 148 -0.11 -19.63 -3.90
CA PHE A 148 0.20 -20.88 -3.20
C PHE A 148 -0.82 -21.99 -3.46
N SER A 149 -1.09 -22.29 -4.74
CA SER A 149 -1.91 -23.45 -5.10
C SER A 149 -1.30 -24.73 -4.55
N TRP A 150 -1.98 -25.40 -3.63
CA TRP A 150 -1.38 -26.45 -2.81
C TRP A 150 -2.38 -27.56 -2.48
N SER A 151 -1.89 -28.81 -2.46
CA SER A 151 -2.67 -29.98 -2.06
C SER A 151 -2.74 -30.06 -0.53
N VAL A 152 -3.95 -29.99 0.02
CA VAL A 152 -4.15 -30.02 1.48
C VAL A 152 -3.90 -31.45 1.98
N PRO A 153 -2.94 -31.65 2.90
CA PRO A 153 -2.65 -32.96 3.46
C PRO A 153 -3.83 -33.46 4.29
N ASP A 154 -3.84 -34.77 4.52
CA ASP A 154 -4.81 -35.41 5.40
C ASP A 154 -4.40 -35.22 6.87
N ALA A 155 -4.62 -34.00 7.36
CA ALA A 155 -4.26 -33.59 8.72
C ALA A 155 -5.38 -32.74 9.33
N ALA A 156 -5.65 -32.95 10.62
CA ALA A 156 -6.68 -32.20 11.35
C ALA A 156 -6.43 -30.68 11.31
N HIS A 157 -5.17 -30.27 11.39
CA HIS A 157 -4.80 -28.86 11.28
C HIS A 157 -3.48 -28.70 10.55
N SER A 158 -3.50 -27.99 9.44
CA SER A 158 -2.29 -27.53 8.74
C SER A 158 -2.06 -26.04 8.95
N LYS A 159 -0.81 -25.65 9.20
CA LYS A 159 -0.42 -24.24 9.28
C LYS A 159 0.48 -23.87 8.12
N VAL A 160 0.19 -22.76 7.47
CA VAL A 160 0.97 -22.21 6.36
C VAL A 160 1.62 -20.91 6.79
N HIS A 161 2.94 -20.89 6.81
CA HIS A 161 3.77 -19.74 7.14
C HIS A 161 4.18 -19.02 5.86
N ILE A 162 3.71 -17.79 5.65
CA ILE A 162 4.09 -16.97 4.50
C ILE A 162 5.08 -15.94 4.97
N TYR A 163 6.32 -15.99 4.50
CA TYR A 163 7.34 -14.99 4.83
C TYR A 163 7.38 -13.93 3.74
N GLU A 164 7.05 -12.70 4.10
CA GLU A 164 7.16 -11.57 3.20
C GLU A 164 8.62 -11.10 3.19
N VAL A 165 9.35 -11.39 2.10
CA VAL A 165 10.80 -11.18 1.96
C VAL A 165 11.13 -10.70 0.55
N ARG A 166 12.19 -9.90 0.38
CA ARG A 166 12.61 -9.46 -0.96
C ARG A 166 13.01 -10.65 -1.82
N ALA A 167 12.81 -10.52 -3.13
CA ALA A 167 13.11 -11.59 -4.08
C ALA A 167 14.58 -12.06 -4.05
N ASP A 168 15.52 -11.13 -3.85
CA ASP A 168 16.97 -11.35 -3.93
C ASP A 168 17.59 -11.98 -2.67
N VAL A 169 16.90 -11.96 -1.53
CA VAL A 169 17.44 -12.43 -0.24
C VAL A 169 16.75 -13.69 0.31
N LYS A 170 15.86 -14.34 -0.47
CA LYS A 170 15.13 -15.55 -0.04
C LYS A 170 16.05 -16.66 0.48
N SER A 171 17.10 -16.98 -0.28
CA SER A 171 18.03 -18.07 0.03
C SER A 171 18.79 -17.82 1.33
N GLU A 172 19.24 -16.59 1.51
CA GLU A 172 19.91 -16.17 2.72
C GLU A 172 18.97 -16.18 3.92
N PHE A 173 17.76 -15.63 3.77
CA PHE A 173 16.76 -15.64 4.82
C PHE A 173 16.44 -17.08 5.26
N ALA A 174 16.33 -18.02 4.32
CA ALA A 174 16.13 -19.44 4.62
C ALA A 174 17.29 -20.02 5.45
N GLN A 175 18.54 -19.69 5.09
CA GLN A 175 19.74 -20.14 5.80
C GLN A 175 19.81 -19.56 7.22
N LEU A 176 19.64 -18.25 7.38
CA LEU A 176 19.69 -17.56 8.68
C LEU A 176 18.61 -18.03 9.67
N ASN A 177 17.50 -18.55 9.15
CA ASN A 177 16.37 -19.03 9.94
C ASN A 177 16.23 -20.56 9.98
N ALA A 178 17.22 -21.28 9.43
CA ALA A 178 17.21 -22.75 9.36
C ALA A 178 15.91 -23.34 8.78
N LEU A 179 15.34 -22.69 7.75
CA LEU A 179 14.07 -23.11 7.14
C LEU A 179 14.24 -24.27 6.15
N GLY A 180 15.48 -24.68 5.85
CA GLY A 180 15.77 -25.78 4.93
C GLY A 180 15.69 -25.33 3.47
N GLN A 181 15.00 -26.11 2.63
CA GLN A 181 14.92 -25.88 1.19
C GLN A 181 14.10 -24.63 0.85
N VAL A 182 14.69 -23.69 0.11
CA VAL A 182 13.98 -22.54 -0.46
C VAL A 182 12.85 -23.02 -1.38
N PRO A 183 11.56 -22.72 -1.08
CA PRO A 183 10.45 -23.02 -1.97
C PRO A 183 10.66 -22.39 -3.34
N THR A 184 10.25 -23.09 -4.39
CA THR A 184 10.09 -22.47 -5.71
C THR A 184 9.05 -21.36 -5.67
N ASP A 185 9.09 -20.43 -6.63
CA ASP A 185 8.13 -19.32 -6.68
C ASP A 185 6.68 -19.81 -6.66
N ASN A 186 5.85 -19.17 -5.84
CA ASN A 186 4.44 -19.51 -5.63
C ASN A 186 4.18 -20.94 -5.12
N SER A 187 5.14 -21.56 -4.42
CA SER A 187 4.99 -22.90 -3.86
C SER A 187 5.15 -22.93 -2.33
N LEU A 188 4.67 -24.01 -1.72
CA LEU A 188 4.84 -24.30 -0.30
C LEU A 188 5.69 -25.55 -0.13
N VAL A 189 6.54 -25.56 0.89
CA VAL A 189 7.31 -26.74 1.33
C VAL A 189 7.05 -27.01 2.81
N ALA A 190 7.21 -28.26 3.24
CA ALA A 190 7.10 -28.60 4.66
C ALA A 190 8.23 -27.94 5.47
N LYS A 191 7.92 -27.46 6.68
CA LYS A 191 8.95 -26.98 7.61
C LYS A 191 9.72 -28.19 8.16
N PRO A 192 11.05 -28.07 8.32
CA PRO A 192 11.85 -29.14 8.90
C PRO A 192 11.41 -29.41 10.35
N ASP A 193 11.39 -30.68 10.74
CA ASP A 193 11.15 -31.15 12.10
C ASP A 193 9.80 -30.75 12.74
N VAL A 194 8.84 -30.25 11.95
CA VAL A 194 7.50 -29.90 12.44
C VAL A 194 6.45 -30.50 11.53
N GLN A 195 5.60 -31.36 12.09
CA GLN A 195 4.50 -31.98 11.35
C GLN A 195 3.41 -30.97 11.01
N ASN A 196 2.83 -31.09 9.81
CA ASN A 196 1.69 -30.30 9.34
C ASN A 196 1.91 -28.78 9.30
N GLU A 197 3.17 -28.33 9.34
CA GLU A 197 3.52 -26.93 9.09
C GLU A 197 4.27 -26.79 7.77
N TYR A 198 3.85 -25.81 6.98
CA TYR A 198 4.35 -25.53 5.65
C TYR A 198 4.77 -24.08 5.56
N TYR A 199 5.62 -23.73 4.58
CA TYR A 199 5.97 -22.35 4.35
C TYR A 199 6.24 -21.99 2.89
N GLY A 200 6.06 -20.72 2.58
CA GLY A 200 6.33 -20.10 1.28
C GLY A 200 6.84 -18.67 1.44
N TYR A 201 7.33 -18.09 0.34
CA TYR A 201 7.78 -16.70 0.29
C TYR A 201 6.81 -15.85 -0.52
N LEU A 202 6.44 -14.68 0.02
CA LEU A 202 5.70 -13.63 -0.67
C LEU A 202 6.64 -12.45 -0.92
N ASP A 203 7.19 -12.38 -2.13
CA ASP A 203 8.12 -11.31 -2.52
C ASP A 203 7.45 -10.27 -3.42
N GLY A 204 8.21 -9.23 -3.79
CA GLY A 204 7.70 -8.18 -4.69
C GLY A 204 7.27 -8.73 -6.05
N ASP A 205 7.90 -9.80 -6.51
CA ASP A 205 7.60 -10.50 -7.74
C ASP A 205 6.22 -11.19 -7.71
N LEU A 206 5.87 -11.85 -6.61
CA LEU A 206 4.53 -12.40 -6.41
C LEU A 206 3.51 -11.29 -6.15
N TRP A 207 3.85 -10.27 -5.37
CA TRP A 207 3.00 -9.10 -5.20
C TRP A 207 2.65 -8.43 -6.53
N LEU A 208 3.61 -8.34 -7.47
CA LEU A 208 3.39 -7.83 -8.81
C LEU A 208 2.33 -8.65 -9.57
N ARG A 209 2.32 -9.97 -9.40
CA ARG A 209 1.34 -10.87 -10.05
C ARG A 209 -0.04 -10.82 -9.39
N ILE A 210 -0.08 -10.66 -8.08
CA ILE A 210 -1.34 -10.55 -7.31
C ILE A 210 -1.97 -9.17 -7.52
N SER A 211 -1.18 -8.12 -7.58
CA SER A 211 -1.73 -6.76 -7.61
C SER A 211 -2.37 -6.45 -8.97
N HIS A 212 -3.65 -6.04 -8.95
CA HIS A 212 -4.40 -5.65 -10.15
C HIS A 212 -3.68 -4.53 -10.90
N GLU A 213 -3.49 -4.75 -12.19
CA GLU A 213 -2.94 -3.75 -13.12
C GLU A 213 -4.10 -3.06 -13.81
N PHE A 214 -4.30 -1.78 -13.49
CA PHE A 214 -5.37 -0.97 -14.06
C PHE A 214 -5.12 -0.70 -15.54
N THR A 215 -6.12 -1.04 -16.34
CA THR A 215 -6.11 -0.89 -17.79
C THR A 215 -6.78 0.41 -18.25
N ALA A 216 -6.69 0.75 -19.53
CA ALA A 216 -7.49 1.84 -20.11
C ALA A 216 -9.01 1.63 -19.92
N ALA A 217 -9.47 0.37 -19.96
CA ALA A 217 -10.86 0.04 -19.69
C ALA A 217 -11.24 0.31 -18.22
N ASP A 218 -10.32 0.06 -17.28
CA ASP A 218 -10.53 0.43 -15.88
C ASP A 218 -10.61 1.95 -15.70
N ILE A 219 -9.77 2.73 -16.40
CA ILE A 219 -9.83 4.20 -16.34
C ILE A 219 -11.21 4.69 -16.79
N LEU A 220 -11.69 4.24 -17.95
CA LEU A 220 -13.01 4.62 -18.48
C LEU A 220 -14.15 4.25 -17.52
N ARG A 221 -14.06 3.08 -16.89
CA ARG A 221 -15.06 2.58 -15.94
C ARG A 221 -15.03 3.31 -14.60
N LEU A 222 -13.84 3.56 -14.05
CA LEU A 222 -13.65 4.08 -12.70
C LEU A 222 -13.65 5.60 -12.63
N CYS A 223 -13.25 6.26 -13.73
CA CYS A 223 -13.10 7.70 -13.87
C CYS A 223 -13.83 8.17 -15.14
N PRO A 224 -15.17 8.14 -15.17
CA PRO A 224 -15.92 8.56 -16.35
C PRO A 224 -15.61 10.02 -16.71
N ALA A 225 -15.64 10.33 -18.01
CA ALA A 225 -15.47 11.69 -18.50
C ALA A 225 -16.56 12.62 -17.93
N GLY A 226 -16.20 13.89 -17.74
CA GLY A 226 -17.10 14.84 -17.10
C GLY A 226 -16.61 16.27 -17.17
N ILE A 227 -17.40 17.20 -16.62
CA ILE A 227 -17.01 18.60 -16.51
C ILE A 227 -16.49 18.85 -15.09
N ILE A 228 -15.34 19.50 -15.00
CA ILE A 228 -14.84 20.08 -13.74
C ILE A 228 -14.87 21.60 -13.86
N SER A 229 -15.14 22.27 -12.73
CA SER A 229 -15.27 23.72 -12.68
C SER A 229 -14.42 24.30 -11.56
N ARG A 230 -13.87 25.51 -11.77
CA ARG A 230 -13.12 26.28 -10.77
C ARG A 230 -13.39 27.76 -10.93
N THR A 231 -13.19 28.52 -9.86
CA THR A 231 -13.27 29.97 -9.92
C THR A 231 -12.04 30.53 -10.65
N SER A 232 -12.23 31.34 -11.68
CA SER A 232 -11.10 31.97 -12.39
C SER A 232 -10.33 32.90 -11.45
N LEU A 233 -8.98 32.86 -11.50
CA LEU A 233 -8.16 33.86 -10.84
C LEU A 233 -8.44 35.23 -11.50
N THR A 234 -8.82 36.23 -10.69
CA THR A 234 -8.95 37.60 -11.20
C THR A 234 -7.54 38.12 -11.52
N SER A 235 -7.42 38.79 -12.67
CA SER A 235 -6.15 39.13 -13.34
C SER A 235 -5.12 39.94 -12.52
N THR A 236 -5.44 40.35 -11.29
CA THR A 236 -4.50 40.98 -10.36
C THR A 236 -3.46 40.04 -9.76
N ALA A 237 -3.69 38.72 -9.74
CA ALA A 237 -2.66 37.74 -9.35
C ALA A 237 -1.75 37.34 -10.53
N ALA A 238 -2.28 37.29 -11.75
CA ALA A 238 -1.55 36.86 -12.96
C ALA A 238 -0.63 37.95 -13.57
N SER A 239 -0.69 39.20 -13.09
CA SER A 239 0.00 40.34 -13.70
C SER A 239 1.34 40.72 -13.05
N GLN A 240 2.15 39.75 -12.62
CA GLN A 240 3.56 39.99 -12.26
C GLN A 240 4.60 39.18 -13.07
N SER A 241 4.18 38.42 -14.08
CA SER A 241 5.13 37.82 -15.02
C SER A 241 4.78 38.18 -16.47
N GLY A 242 5.39 39.25 -16.99
CA GLY A 242 5.23 39.59 -18.40
C GLY A 242 5.89 40.88 -18.86
N ALA A 243 7.22 40.94 -18.87
CA ALA A 243 7.96 41.77 -19.82
C ALA A 243 9.33 41.15 -20.12
N ALA A 244 9.42 40.43 -21.23
CA ALA A 244 10.69 39.98 -21.81
C ALA A 244 11.30 41.10 -22.66
N ASN A 245 12.63 41.29 -22.56
CA ASN A 245 13.54 41.40 -23.72
C ASN A 245 15.01 41.62 -23.30
N GLY A 246 15.91 40.77 -23.83
CA GLY A 246 17.18 41.22 -24.42
C GLY A 246 18.46 41.26 -23.57
N ILE A 247 19.19 40.13 -23.55
CA ILE A 247 20.67 39.98 -23.69
C ILE A 247 21.61 40.89 -22.86
N LEU A 248 22.33 40.32 -21.87
CA LEU A 248 23.80 40.12 -21.88
C LEU A 248 24.31 39.38 -20.63
N SER A 249 25.23 38.44 -20.87
CA SER A 249 25.93 37.55 -19.93
C SER A 249 26.76 38.25 -18.85
N LEU A 250 26.91 37.61 -17.66
CA LEU A 250 28.17 37.25 -16.95
C LEU A 250 27.90 36.83 -15.48
N PRO A 251 28.85 36.19 -14.76
CA PRO A 251 28.67 34.82 -14.26
C PRO A 251 28.45 34.68 -12.74
N SER A 252 28.21 33.42 -12.38
CA SER A 252 28.12 32.80 -11.05
C SER A 252 29.20 33.20 -10.04
N THR A 253 28.76 33.49 -8.81
CA THR A 253 29.52 33.28 -7.56
C THR A 253 28.61 32.80 -6.42
N SER A 254 28.83 31.53 -6.06
CA SER A 254 28.92 30.91 -4.72
C SER A 254 28.21 31.49 -3.47
N ALA A 255 27.64 30.53 -2.72
CA ALA A 255 27.58 30.43 -1.24
C ALA A 255 26.62 31.41 -0.53
N GLN A 256 26.02 31.17 0.63
CA GLN A 256 26.00 30.11 1.64
C GLN A 256 24.84 30.47 2.60
N THR A 257 24.23 29.47 3.26
CA THR A 257 23.61 29.52 4.60
C THR A 257 22.70 30.70 5.00
N SER A 258 21.49 30.40 5.45
CA SER A 258 21.21 30.34 6.90
C SER A 258 19.74 30.05 7.18
N ALA A 259 19.53 29.07 8.06
CA ALA A 259 18.27 28.80 8.73
C ALA A 259 17.95 29.97 9.68
N ALA A 260 16.69 30.37 9.72
CA ALA A 260 16.15 31.18 10.81
C ALA A 260 14.85 30.53 11.29
N ALA A 261 15.00 29.73 12.34
CA ALA A 261 13.91 29.40 13.25
C ALA A 261 13.59 30.67 14.07
N VAL A 262 12.33 31.10 14.08
CA VAL A 262 11.87 32.19 14.93
C VAL A 262 10.85 31.64 15.90
N GLY A 263 11.24 31.60 17.17
CA GLY A 263 10.39 31.26 18.31
C GLY A 263 9.40 32.38 18.64
N PHE A 264 8.20 32.00 19.05
CA PHE A 264 7.16 32.92 19.47
C PHE A 264 7.21 33.16 20.98
N GLN A 265 7.29 34.44 21.37
CA GLN A 265 6.93 34.94 22.69
C GLN A 265 5.46 35.40 22.68
N SER A 266 4.71 34.95 23.69
CA SER A 266 3.34 35.31 23.99
C SER A 266 3.24 36.70 24.65
N GLY A 267 2.31 37.53 24.21
CA GLY A 267 1.91 38.78 24.86
C GLY A 267 0.44 39.10 24.54
N ALA A 268 -0.31 39.54 25.55
CA ALA A 268 -1.76 39.42 25.66
C ALA A 268 -2.58 40.68 25.26
N SER A 269 -3.90 40.43 25.13
CA SER A 269 -5.08 41.27 25.47
C SER A 269 -5.56 42.46 24.60
N SER A 270 -6.73 42.23 23.95
CA SER A 270 -8.00 43.02 23.86
C SER A 270 -8.02 44.48 23.32
N PRO A 271 -9.19 45.10 22.97
CA PRO A 271 -10.53 44.61 22.57
C PRO A 271 -11.04 45.23 21.23
N GLY A 272 -12.26 44.86 20.82
CA GLY A 272 -12.83 45.11 19.49
C GLY A 272 -13.28 46.53 19.14
N ILE A 273 -13.44 46.75 17.83
CA ILE A 273 -14.18 47.84 17.21
C ILE A 273 -14.95 47.25 16.02
N SER A 274 -16.27 47.36 16.07
CA SER A 274 -17.18 47.13 14.95
C SER A 274 -17.21 48.38 14.05
N SER A 275 -17.19 48.18 12.74
CA SER A 275 -17.60 49.20 11.77
C SER A 275 -18.17 48.52 10.51
N PRO A 276 -19.14 49.15 9.84
CA PRO A 276 -20.01 48.50 8.87
C PRO A 276 -19.37 48.50 7.48
N THR A 277 -19.31 47.35 6.82
CA THR A 277 -18.87 47.27 5.43
C THR A 277 -20.07 47.36 4.50
N ALA A 278 -20.07 48.43 3.70
CA ALA A 278 -20.94 48.61 2.56
C ALA A 278 -20.84 47.41 1.60
N GLN A 279 -21.99 46.89 1.17
CA GLN A 279 -22.09 45.99 0.02
C GLN A 279 -21.64 46.74 -1.23
N THR A 280 -20.38 46.54 -1.60
CA THR A 280 -19.90 46.77 -2.96
C THR A 280 -20.04 45.44 -3.69
N GLY A 281 -20.96 45.39 -4.65
CA GLY A 281 -21.15 44.22 -5.51
C GLY A 281 -19.84 43.86 -6.19
N THR A 282 -19.30 42.70 -5.85
CA THR A 282 -18.12 42.13 -6.48
C THR A 282 -18.48 41.77 -7.93
N PRO A 283 -17.68 42.16 -8.93
CA PRO A 283 -17.82 41.64 -10.29
C PRO A 283 -17.78 40.12 -10.22
N GLY A 284 -18.83 39.45 -10.72
CA GLY A 284 -18.99 38.01 -10.60
C GLY A 284 -17.76 37.28 -11.11
N ALA A 285 -17.12 36.48 -10.25
CA ALA A 285 -16.07 35.60 -10.68
C ALA A 285 -16.63 34.65 -11.74
N THR A 286 -16.02 34.63 -12.92
CA THR A 286 -16.43 33.71 -13.98
C THR A 286 -15.89 32.33 -13.65
N ASP A 287 -16.78 31.34 -13.53
CA ASP A 287 -16.36 29.96 -13.36
C ASP A 287 -15.74 29.45 -14.67
N GLU A 288 -14.51 28.97 -14.60
CA GLU A 288 -13.87 28.22 -15.67
C GLU A 288 -14.40 26.78 -15.63
N GLN A 289 -14.79 26.25 -16.78
CA GLN A 289 -15.24 24.86 -16.93
C GLN A 289 -14.36 24.14 -17.94
N LEU A 290 -13.98 22.91 -17.60
CA LEU A 290 -13.17 22.04 -18.45
C LEU A 290 -13.86 20.69 -18.61
N HIS A 291 -14.06 20.25 -19.85
CA HIS A 291 -14.43 18.88 -20.14
C HIS A 291 -13.20 17.99 -20.06
N VAL A 292 -13.24 16.98 -19.20
CA VAL A 292 -12.12 16.10 -18.89
C VAL A 292 -12.45 14.68 -19.30
N ASP A 293 -11.62 14.12 -20.18
CA ASP A 293 -11.54 12.69 -20.44
C ASP A 293 -10.35 12.11 -19.66
N TRP A 294 -10.65 11.40 -18.56
CA TRP A 294 -9.60 10.84 -17.70
C TRP A 294 -8.75 9.79 -18.38
N SER A 295 -9.23 9.14 -19.44
CA SER A 295 -8.41 8.20 -20.21
C SER A 295 -7.26 8.90 -20.94
N VAL A 296 -7.49 10.14 -21.38
CA VAL A 296 -6.47 11.00 -22.00
C VAL A 296 -5.58 11.62 -20.91
N VAL A 297 -6.18 12.21 -19.87
CA VAL A 297 -5.44 12.89 -18.78
C VAL A 297 -4.47 11.95 -18.07
N LEU A 298 -4.84 10.69 -17.83
CA LEU A 298 -4.00 9.73 -17.11
C LEU A 298 -3.02 8.97 -18.01
N ALA A 299 -3.20 8.99 -19.34
CA ALA A 299 -2.34 8.25 -20.26
C ALA A 299 -0.84 8.57 -20.10
N PRO A 300 -0.40 9.85 -19.96
CA PRO A 300 1.00 10.17 -19.74
C PRO A 300 1.59 9.53 -18.47
N ILE A 301 0.79 9.45 -17.39
CA ILE A 301 1.23 8.83 -16.13
C ILE A 301 1.40 7.32 -16.33
N TYR A 302 0.42 6.65 -16.94
CA TYR A 302 0.45 5.19 -17.13
C TYR A 302 1.44 4.74 -18.21
N ALA A 303 1.89 5.65 -19.08
CA ALA A 303 2.96 5.40 -20.03
C ALA A 303 4.37 5.67 -19.45
N ALA A 304 4.46 6.36 -18.31
CA ALA A 304 5.74 6.80 -17.78
C ALA A 304 6.61 5.63 -17.27
N GLY A 305 7.92 5.75 -17.48
CA GLY A 305 8.88 4.78 -16.96
C GLY A 305 8.77 3.38 -17.57
N HIS A 306 8.33 3.29 -18.84
CA HIS A 306 8.32 2.05 -19.62
C HIS A 306 9.68 1.35 -19.54
N ASP A 307 9.67 0.08 -19.12
CA ASP A 307 10.85 -0.77 -18.87
C ASP A 307 11.93 -0.18 -17.95
N SER A 308 11.65 0.95 -17.29
CA SER A 308 12.61 1.62 -16.42
C SER A 308 12.54 1.06 -15.00
N ARG A 309 13.71 0.79 -14.43
CA ARG A 309 13.90 0.52 -13.00
C ARG A 309 14.70 1.62 -12.31
N SER A 310 14.79 2.81 -12.93
CA SER A 310 15.52 3.95 -12.39
C SER A 310 14.88 4.46 -11.10
N MET A 311 15.69 4.74 -10.09
CA MET A 311 15.25 5.40 -8.85
C MET A 311 15.45 6.92 -8.88
N ASN A 312 15.84 7.48 -10.03
CA ASN A 312 15.98 8.92 -10.19
C ASN A 312 14.60 9.59 -10.18
N ALA A 313 14.58 10.87 -9.78
CA ALA A 313 13.40 11.68 -9.98
C ALA A 313 13.08 11.84 -11.47
N PHE A 314 11.79 11.94 -11.79
CA PHE A 314 11.31 12.29 -13.11
C PHE A 314 9.99 13.05 -12.99
N ASN A 315 9.57 13.69 -14.07
CA ASN A 315 8.30 14.39 -14.13
C ASN A 315 7.46 13.90 -15.31
N VAL A 316 6.16 14.09 -15.19
CA VAL A 316 5.15 13.80 -16.21
C VAL A 316 4.31 15.05 -16.38
N ALA A 317 4.29 15.61 -17.57
CA ALA A 317 3.38 16.69 -17.93
C ALA A 317 1.98 16.13 -18.22
N ILE A 318 0.95 16.85 -17.76
CA ILE A 318 -0.47 16.58 -17.98
C ILE A 318 -1.06 17.80 -18.72
N PRO A 319 -0.89 17.89 -20.05
CA PRO A 319 -1.23 19.09 -20.82
C PRO A 319 -2.69 19.49 -20.70
N GLU A 320 -3.60 18.52 -20.61
CA GLU A 320 -5.04 18.73 -20.54
C GLU A 320 -5.45 19.51 -19.28
N LEU A 321 -4.66 19.42 -18.21
CA LEU A 321 -4.90 20.15 -16.96
C LEU A 321 -3.89 21.28 -16.73
N GLY A 322 -2.84 21.38 -17.56
CA GLY A 322 -1.71 22.28 -17.30
C GLY A 322 -0.96 21.93 -16.01
N ILE A 323 -0.91 20.65 -15.63
CA ILE A 323 -0.29 20.19 -14.39
C ILE A 323 0.99 19.38 -14.69
N THR A 324 2.03 19.58 -13.90
CA THR A 324 3.23 18.72 -13.87
C THR A 324 3.24 17.86 -12.61
N VAL A 325 3.37 16.55 -12.78
CA VAL A 325 3.53 15.60 -11.67
C VAL A 325 5.00 15.20 -11.58
N ASN A 326 5.66 15.59 -10.49
CA ASN A 326 7.03 15.22 -10.15
C ASN A 326 7.03 13.97 -9.27
N PHE A 327 7.65 12.90 -9.73
CA PHE A 327 7.98 11.77 -8.88
C PHE A 327 9.36 12.00 -8.27
N GLY A 328 9.41 12.08 -6.95
CA GLY A 328 10.64 12.32 -6.20
C GLY A 328 11.67 11.20 -6.40
N VAL A 329 12.92 11.50 -6.05
CA VAL A 329 13.98 10.49 -5.98
C VAL A 329 13.48 9.33 -5.10
N ARG A 330 13.67 8.10 -5.57
CA ARG A 330 13.27 6.86 -4.89
C ARG A 330 11.76 6.69 -4.65
N ALA A 331 10.90 7.44 -5.34
CA ALA A 331 9.45 7.29 -5.20
C ALA A 331 8.93 5.85 -5.45
N PHE A 332 9.66 5.07 -6.26
CA PHE A 332 9.35 3.68 -6.59
C PHE A 332 10.30 2.67 -5.95
N ALA A 333 11.18 3.09 -5.03
CA ALA A 333 12.22 2.24 -4.48
C ALA A 333 11.66 0.99 -3.78
N ASN A 334 10.52 1.08 -3.09
CA ASN A 334 9.92 -0.11 -2.49
C ASN A 334 9.48 -1.12 -3.54
N ALA A 335 8.79 -0.67 -4.59
CA ALA A 335 8.31 -1.55 -5.67
C ALA A 335 9.48 -2.18 -6.44
N ILE A 336 10.53 -1.39 -6.72
CA ILE A 336 11.69 -1.84 -7.48
C ILE A 336 12.62 -2.73 -6.65
N ASN A 337 12.91 -2.40 -5.39
CA ASN A 337 13.89 -3.15 -4.59
C ASN A 337 13.34 -4.45 -4.00
N SER A 338 12.01 -4.59 -3.93
CA SER A 338 11.35 -5.81 -3.47
C SER A 338 11.22 -6.90 -4.54
N SER A 339 11.34 -6.51 -5.82
CA SER A 339 11.06 -7.33 -6.99
C SER A 339 12.23 -7.30 -7.97
N ALA A 340 12.60 -8.45 -8.54
CA ALA A 340 13.57 -8.50 -9.61
C ALA A 340 13.01 -7.96 -10.95
N ARG A 341 11.68 -7.85 -11.08
CA ARG A 341 10.99 -7.58 -12.35
C ARG A 341 10.25 -6.25 -12.43
N THR A 342 9.77 -5.71 -11.30
CA THR A 342 8.94 -4.50 -11.30
C THR A 342 9.62 -3.31 -11.96
N THR A 343 8.96 -2.72 -12.96
CA THR A 343 9.33 -1.43 -13.58
C THR A 343 8.53 -0.29 -12.95
N ILE A 344 8.97 0.96 -13.20
CA ILE A 344 8.23 2.17 -12.81
C ILE A 344 6.83 2.13 -13.41
N GLN A 345 6.71 1.81 -14.71
CA GLN A 345 5.42 1.72 -15.37
C GLN A 345 4.50 0.69 -14.70
N GLN A 346 5.02 -0.49 -14.37
CA GLN A 346 4.23 -1.53 -13.72
C GLN A 346 3.71 -1.10 -12.34
N ALA A 347 4.49 -0.31 -11.59
CA ALA A 347 4.05 0.27 -10.31
C ALA A 347 2.99 1.37 -10.52
N LEU A 348 3.14 2.21 -11.54
CA LEU A 348 2.16 3.24 -11.90
C LEU A 348 0.83 2.61 -12.36
N CYS A 349 0.87 1.61 -13.22
CA CYS A 349 -0.32 0.89 -13.68
C CYS A 349 -0.99 0.07 -12.56
N ARG A 350 -0.31 -0.21 -11.45
CA ARG A 350 -0.91 -0.81 -10.24
C ARG A 350 -1.45 0.20 -9.24
N THR A 351 -1.39 1.49 -9.58
CA THR A 351 -1.97 2.55 -8.78
C THR A 351 -3.33 2.94 -9.37
N SER A 352 -4.31 3.19 -8.51
CA SER A 352 -5.71 3.39 -8.89
C SER A 352 -5.88 4.67 -9.70
N PRO A 353 -6.59 4.63 -10.84
CA PRO A 353 -6.84 5.84 -11.62
C PRO A 353 -7.69 6.85 -10.85
N ARG A 354 -8.54 6.41 -9.91
CA ARG A 354 -9.30 7.31 -9.04
C ARG A 354 -8.41 8.11 -8.11
N ALA A 355 -7.31 7.54 -7.61
CA ALA A 355 -6.40 8.26 -6.72
C ALA A 355 -5.68 9.37 -7.49
N PHE A 356 -5.19 9.07 -8.70
CA PHE A 356 -4.62 10.09 -9.59
C PHE A 356 -5.66 11.14 -10.01
N ALA A 357 -6.85 10.71 -10.43
CA ALA A 357 -7.89 11.63 -10.89
C ALA A 357 -8.34 12.58 -9.79
N ALA A 358 -8.50 12.10 -8.55
CA ALA A 358 -8.88 12.93 -7.42
C ALA A 358 -7.83 14.00 -7.10
N VAL A 359 -6.53 13.63 -7.01
CA VAL A 359 -5.48 14.61 -6.71
C VAL A 359 -5.30 15.63 -7.85
N LEU A 360 -5.38 15.19 -9.11
CA LEU A 360 -5.30 16.08 -10.27
C LEU A 360 -6.50 17.02 -10.37
N ARG A 361 -7.71 16.53 -10.08
CA ARG A 361 -8.92 17.35 -10.02
C ARG A 361 -8.82 18.41 -8.94
N ALA A 362 -8.43 18.01 -7.72
CA ALA A 362 -8.28 18.92 -6.60
C ALA A 362 -7.19 19.97 -6.88
N ALA A 363 -6.07 19.56 -7.46
CA ALA A 363 -5.00 20.47 -7.88
C ALA A 363 -5.50 21.48 -8.92
N TRP A 364 -6.17 21.02 -9.97
CA TRP A 364 -6.70 21.90 -11.01
C TRP A 364 -7.69 22.92 -10.45
N ARG A 365 -8.62 22.49 -9.58
CA ARG A 365 -9.60 23.38 -8.93
C ARG A 365 -8.98 24.46 -8.08
N LEU A 366 -7.80 24.19 -7.52
CA LEU A 366 -7.08 25.10 -6.63
C LEU A 366 -5.95 25.85 -7.32
N HIS A 367 -5.87 25.78 -8.65
CA HIS A 367 -4.82 26.41 -9.47
C HIS A 367 -3.41 25.94 -9.11
N ILE A 368 -3.28 24.70 -8.62
CA ILE A 368 -1.98 24.05 -8.40
C ILE A 368 -1.50 23.50 -9.74
N ASP A 369 -0.39 24.01 -10.25
CA ASP A 369 0.23 23.56 -11.50
C ASP A 369 1.23 22.44 -11.28
N THR A 370 1.76 22.25 -10.07
CA THR A 370 2.79 21.24 -9.83
C THR A 370 2.51 20.41 -8.58
N LEU A 371 2.55 19.08 -8.73
CA LEU A 371 2.44 18.12 -7.63
C LEU A 371 3.72 17.32 -7.49
N TYR A 372 4.11 16.98 -6.25
CA TYR A 372 5.26 16.10 -5.98
C TYR A 372 4.80 14.86 -5.23
N LEU A 373 5.05 13.71 -5.81
CA LEU A 373 4.69 12.40 -5.27
C LEU A 373 5.95 11.67 -4.78
N SER A 374 5.86 11.09 -3.58
CA SER A 374 6.93 10.27 -2.99
C SER A 374 6.66 8.79 -3.03
N SER A 375 5.44 8.38 -3.39
CA SER A 375 5.07 6.97 -3.42
C SER A 375 3.78 6.72 -4.19
N SER A 376 3.67 5.51 -4.75
CA SER A 376 2.50 4.95 -5.40
C SER A 376 2.30 3.50 -4.92
N TRP A 377 1.90 2.54 -5.75
CA TRP A 377 1.86 1.12 -5.36
C TRP A 377 3.16 0.65 -4.68
N ARG A 378 3.02 0.08 -3.48
CA ARG A 378 4.12 -0.46 -2.65
C ARG A 378 3.78 -1.88 -2.24
N PRO A 379 4.49 -2.91 -2.75
CA PRO A 379 4.16 -4.29 -2.43
C PRO A 379 4.57 -4.70 -1.02
N MET A 380 5.62 -4.12 -0.42
CA MET A 380 6.26 -4.70 0.78
C MET A 380 6.54 -3.72 1.93
N LEU A 381 6.35 -2.41 1.74
CA LEU A 381 6.51 -1.42 2.81
C LEU A 381 5.32 -0.46 2.83
N GLY A 382 4.88 -0.09 4.03
CA GLY A 382 3.84 0.90 4.26
C GLY A 382 2.44 0.31 4.36
N SER A 383 1.45 1.20 4.27
CA SER A 383 0.05 0.88 4.57
C SER A 383 -0.55 -0.15 3.60
N SER A 384 -1.62 -0.81 4.07
CA SER A 384 -2.45 -1.72 3.26
C SER A 384 -2.95 -1.09 1.96
N LEU A 385 -3.11 0.24 1.95
CA LEU A 385 -3.67 1.00 0.85
C LEU A 385 -2.71 1.07 -0.34
N HIS A 386 -1.41 1.23 -0.10
CA HIS A 386 -0.42 1.15 -1.18
C HIS A 386 -0.27 -0.25 -1.74
N LYS A 387 -0.41 -1.29 -0.89
CA LYS A 387 -0.42 -2.69 -1.33
C LYS A 387 -1.62 -2.99 -2.23
N MET A 388 -2.77 -2.43 -1.90
CA MET A 388 -3.97 -2.44 -2.75
C MET A 388 -3.90 -1.42 -3.90
N GLY A 389 -2.79 -0.69 -4.08
CA GLY A 389 -2.68 0.27 -5.17
C GLY A 389 -3.69 1.42 -5.11
N ILE A 390 -4.38 1.64 -3.99
CA ILE A 390 -5.38 2.71 -3.87
C ILE A 390 -4.83 3.94 -3.16
N GLY A 391 -3.57 3.91 -2.71
CA GLY A 391 -2.89 5.01 -2.01
C GLY A 391 -1.79 5.69 -2.84
N ILE A 392 -1.68 7.01 -2.72
CA ILE A 392 -0.61 7.85 -3.27
C ILE A 392 -0.13 8.84 -2.20
N ASP A 393 1.18 9.08 -2.14
CA ASP A 393 1.77 10.00 -1.15
C ASP A 393 2.21 11.31 -1.82
N VAL A 394 1.52 12.41 -1.53
CA VAL A 394 1.84 13.77 -1.99
C VAL A 394 2.73 14.46 -0.96
N THR A 395 3.91 14.93 -1.36
CA THR A 395 4.89 15.58 -0.45
C THR A 395 4.94 17.09 -0.59
N ARG A 396 4.57 17.61 -1.75
CA ARG A 396 4.64 19.04 -2.04
C ARG A 396 3.68 19.39 -3.17
N PHE A 397 3.26 20.64 -3.19
CA PHE A 397 2.66 21.25 -4.36
C PHE A 397 3.20 22.66 -4.58
N ASP A 398 3.20 23.12 -5.83
CA ASP A 398 3.48 24.49 -6.21
C ASP A 398 2.30 25.07 -7.00
N ASP A 399 2.04 26.35 -6.78
CA ASP A 399 1.19 27.22 -7.59
C ASP A 399 2.01 28.45 -7.96
N ASP A 400 2.49 28.48 -9.20
CA ASP A 400 3.33 29.51 -9.77
C ASP A 400 2.57 30.83 -9.94
N ALA A 401 1.27 30.77 -10.25
CA ALA A 401 0.44 31.96 -10.47
C ALA A 401 0.29 32.80 -9.20
N GLU A 402 0.17 32.15 -8.04
CA GLU A 402 0.14 32.82 -6.74
C GLU A 402 1.49 32.80 -6.00
N SER A 403 2.55 32.25 -6.62
CA SER A 403 3.90 32.07 -6.02
C SER A 403 3.86 31.33 -4.68
N ILE A 404 3.04 30.28 -4.61
CA ILE A 404 2.86 29.43 -3.43
C ILE A 404 3.67 28.15 -3.61
N HIS A 405 4.57 27.88 -2.65
CA HIS A 405 5.32 26.63 -2.58
C HIS A 405 5.07 25.98 -1.22
N VAL A 406 4.44 24.80 -1.20
CA VAL A 406 4.07 24.13 0.04
C VAL A 406 4.70 22.75 0.07
N ALA A 407 5.73 22.60 0.90
CA ALA A 407 6.20 21.29 1.34
C ALA A 407 5.32 20.79 2.49
N ILE A 408 4.76 19.59 2.35
CA ILE A 408 3.98 18.91 3.36
C ILE A 408 4.98 18.30 4.35
N ARG A 409 5.00 18.80 5.58
CA ARG A 409 5.87 18.32 6.65
C ARG A 409 5.06 18.28 7.94
N ASN A 410 5.09 17.16 8.63
CA ASN A 410 4.60 17.05 10.00
C ASN A 410 5.83 16.93 10.92
N GLN A 411 5.91 17.73 11.99
CA GLN A 411 7.06 17.71 12.91
C GLN A 411 6.90 16.73 14.08
N GLY A 412 5.77 16.03 14.18
CA GLY A 412 5.59 14.89 15.09
C GLY A 412 4.15 14.66 15.54
N ALA A 413 3.97 13.78 16.53
CA ALA A 413 2.64 13.41 17.04
C ALA A 413 1.86 14.57 17.67
N GLN A 414 2.54 15.57 18.23
CA GLN A 414 1.91 16.76 18.79
C GLN A 414 1.20 17.63 17.74
N ASP A 415 1.66 17.58 16.48
CA ASP A 415 1.03 18.31 15.39
C ASP A 415 -0.35 17.73 15.06
N ARG A 416 -0.70 16.53 15.56
CA ARG A 416 -1.95 15.83 15.22
C ARG A 416 -3.26 16.50 15.67
N ASN A 417 -3.29 17.73 16.17
CA ASN A 417 -4.53 18.40 16.56
C ASN A 417 -4.54 19.90 16.25
N HIS A 418 -3.50 20.43 15.60
CA HIS A 418 -3.48 21.85 15.27
C HIS A 418 -4.26 22.11 13.96
N PRO A 419 -4.91 23.29 13.85
CA PRO A 419 -5.48 23.72 12.58
C PRO A 419 -4.38 23.89 11.52
N PHE A 420 -4.77 23.84 10.25
CA PHE A 420 -3.86 24.21 9.16
C PHE A 420 -3.26 25.60 9.40
N PRO A 421 -1.99 25.85 9.01
CA PRO A 421 -1.37 27.15 9.16
C PRO A 421 -2.21 28.25 8.51
N SER A 422 -2.29 29.42 9.13
CA SER A 422 -3.06 30.55 8.61
C SER A 422 -2.37 31.28 7.45
N THR A 423 -1.15 30.88 7.07
CA THR A 423 -0.41 31.39 5.91
C THR A 423 -1.18 31.10 4.61
N VAL A 424 -0.86 31.83 3.53
CA VAL A 424 -1.49 31.60 2.21
C VAL A 424 -1.34 30.13 1.78
N GLY A 425 -0.13 29.58 1.90
CA GLY A 425 0.13 28.16 1.62
C GLY A 425 -0.60 27.20 2.55
N GLY A 426 -0.70 27.51 3.84
CA GLY A 426 -1.45 26.68 4.80
C GLY A 426 -2.96 26.68 4.54
N ARG A 427 -3.54 27.82 4.14
CA ARG A 427 -4.94 27.89 3.68
C ARG A 427 -5.17 27.09 2.41
N LYS A 428 -4.24 27.16 1.43
CA LYS A 428 -4.33 26.37 0.19
C LYS A 428 -4.19 24.87 0.47
N LEU A 429 -3.32 24.46 1.39
CA LEU A 429 -3.24 23.07 1.87
C LEU A 429 -4.55 22.61 2.52
N GLY A 430 -5.18 23.46 3.36
CA GLY A 430 -6.49 23.16 3.94
C GLY A 430 -7.59 23.03 2.87
N ALA A 431 -7.56 23.87 1.84
CA ALA A 431 -8.47 23.78 0.70
C ALA A 431 -8.26 22.49 -0.10
N LEU A 432 -6.99 22.10 -0.36
CA LEU A 432 -6.65 20.83 -1.02
C LEU A 432 -7.20 19.64 -0.25
N TYR A 433 -7.03 19.64 1.07
CA TYR A 433 -7.59 18.61 1.93
C TYR A 433 -9.12 18.58 1.88
N THR A 434 -9.75 19.75 1.85
CA THR A 434 -11.22 19.90 1.77
C THR A 434 -11.73 19.34 0.45
N GLU A 435 -11.11 19.70 -0.68
CA GLU A 435 -11.46 19.16 -2.00
C GLU A 435 -11.36 17.63 -2.03
N LEU A 436 -10.25 17.08 -1.52
CA LEU A 436 -10.05 15.63 -1.49
C LEU A 436 -11.05 14.89 -0.59
N THR A 437 -11.41 15.47 0.57
CA THR A 437 -12.35 14.84 1.52
C THR A 437 -13.79 14.86 1.01
N HIS A 438 -14.17 15.89 0.25
CA HIS A 438 -15.53 16.00 -0.32
C HIS A 438 -15.65 15.35 -1.71
N ASP A 439 -14.57 14.82 -2.27
CA ASP A 439 -14.61 14.08 -3.53
C ASP A 439 -15.22 12.68 -3.30
N ALA A 440 -16.34 12.40 -3.97
CA ALA A 440 -17.01 11.11 -3.84
C ALA A 440 -16.20 9.91 -4.39
N GLN A 441 -15.14 10.15 -5.18
CA GLN A 441 -14.24 9.10 -5.68
C GLN A 441 -13.17 8.70 -4.65
N ILE A 442 -13.06 9.47 -3.58
CA ILE A 442 -12.21 9.21 -2.44
C ILE A 442 -13.07 8.59 -1.33
N ALA A 443 -12.50 7.64 -0.59
CA ALA A 443 -13.20 7.14 0.60
C ALA A 443 -13.26 8.29 1.62
N ALA A 444 -14.46 8.83 1.87
CA ALA A 444 -14.70 9.96 2.79
C ALA A 444 -14.11 9.78 4.19
N THR A 445 -13.65 8.57 4.53
CA THR A 445 -13.04 8.17 5.81
C THR A 445 -11.55 7.84 5.74
N GLN A 446 -10.89 7.85 4.57
CA GLN A 446 -9.51 7.36 4.42
C GLN A 446 -8.56 8.25 3.59
N VAL A 447 -8.90 9.51 3.29
CA VAL A 447 -7.83 10.50 3.07
C VAL A 447 -7.10 10.65 4.40
N PHE A 448 -5.96 10.00 4.51
CA PHE A 448 -5.12 10.18 5.68
C PHE A 448 -4.39 11.50 5.48
N THR A 449 -5.02 12.59 5.93
CA THR A 449 -4.38 13.72 6.64
C THR A 449 -5.42 14.74 7.12
N PRO A 450 -6.29 14.45 8.08
CA PRO A 450 -6.50 15.49 9.06
C PRO A 450 -5.21 15.53 9.88
N TRP A 451 -4.73 16.72 10.18
CA TRP A 451 -3.94 16.93 11.39
C TRP A 451 -4.60 16.10 12.53
N VAL A 452 -5.92 16.02 12.61
CA VAL A 452 -6.74 15.36 13.66
C VAL A 452 -6.81 13.81 13.73
N HIS A 453 -6.49 12.97 12.72
CA HIS A 453 -6.64 11.49 12.84
C HIS A 453 -5.62 10.67 12.04
N TRP A 454 -4.42 10.52 12.60
CA TRP A 454 -3.28 9.87 11.94
C TRP A 454 -3.01 8.43 12.40
N VAL A 455 -2.44 7.61 11.50
CA VAL A 455 -1.84 6.30 11.79
C VAL A 455 -0.37 6.34 11.35
N GLU A 456 0.53 5.98 12.27
CA GLU A 456 2.00 6.00 12.12
C GLU A 456 2.53 5.13 10.95
N PRO A 457 3.71 5.46 10.33
CA PRO A 457 4.76 6.39 10.78
C PRO A 457 5.35 7.36 9.70
N HIS A 458 4.61 7.88 8.72
CA HIS A 458 5.23 8.65 7.60
C HIS A 458 5.15 10.19 7.67
N ASP A 459 6.14 10.84 8.30
CA ASP A 459 6.13 12.26 8.71
C ASP A 459 6.29 13.35 7.62
N THR A 460 6.15 13.05 6.31
CA THR A 460 6.49 14.03 5.24
C THR A 460 5.54 14.06 4.02
N HIS A 461 4.35 13.46 4.11
CA HIS A 461 3.40 13.47 3.01
C HIS A 461 1.93 13.46 3.44
N MET A 462 1.06 13.84 2.51
CA MET A 462 -0.39 13.61 2.52
C MET A 462 -0.69 12.31 1.78
N HIS A 463 -1.42 11.40 2.42
CA HIS A 463 -1.77 10.12 1.85
C HIS A 463 -3.21 10.17 1.29
N VAL A 464 -3.31 10.07 -0.03
CA VAL A 464 -4.58 10.16 -0.78
C VAL A 464 -5.04 8.76 -1.15
N THR A 465 -6.27 8.41 -0.75
CA THR A 465 -6.82 7.06 -0.92
C THR A 465 -8.10 7.05 -1.73
N ALA A 466 -8.15 6.27 -2.80
CA ALA A 466 -9.37 6.10 -3.59
C ALA A 466 -10.38 5.14 -2.94
N ALA A 467 -11.66 5.47 -3.04
CA ALA A 467 -12.73 4.49 -2.82
C ALA A 467 -12.76 3.48 -3.97
N ARG A 468 -13.15 2.26 -3.64
CA ARG A 468 -13.22 1.15 -4.59
C ARG A 468 -14.35 1.30 -5.61
#